data_AF-A0AAW0LZR3-F1
#
_entry.id   AF-A0AAW0LZR3-F1
#
_cell.length_a   1.000
_cell.length_b   1.000
_cell.length_c   1.000
_cell.angle_alpha   90.00
_cell.angle_beta   90.00
_cell.angle_gamma   90.00
#
_symmetry.space_group_name_H-M   'P 1'
#
loop_
_entity.id
_entity.type
_entity.pdbx_description
1 polymer ?
#
loop_
_entity_poly.entity_id
_entity_poly.type
_entity_poly.pdbx_seq_one_letter_code
_entity_poly.pdbx_strand_id
1 'polypeptide(L)'
;MMIFLLFNYCGTGKPDPSLNAQYLNYLKRKCRWSSDYVDLDATTPRTFDAEYYSNLPKKMGLLSTDEKLYTDPRTAPLVNALGDQPSLFFY
;
A
#
# COMPACT_ATOMS: atom_id res chain seq x y z
N MET A 1 -10.57 -4.42 5.79
CA MET A 1 -11.28 -3.13 5.65
C MET A 1 -10.31 -2.01 6.03
N MET A 2 -10.01 -1.11 5.08
CA MET A 2 -8.98 -0.07 5.16
C MET A 2 -9.05 0.85 6.41
N ILE A 3 -10.25 1.22 6.85
CA ILE A 3 -10.46 2.05 8.06
C ILE A 3 -9.92 1.41 9.33
N PHE A 4 -9.95 0.08 9.42
CA PHE A 4 -9.42 -0.64 10.56
C PHE A 4 -7.90 -0.46 10.67
N LEU A 5 -7.18 -0.49 9.55
CA LEU A 5 -5.72 -0.24 9.52
C LEU A 5 -5.36 1.20 9.93
N LEU A 6 -6.24 2.17 9.65
CA LEU A 6 -5.97 3.60 9.87
C LEU A 6 -6.22 4.06 11.31
N PHE A 7 -7.18 3.46 11.99
CA PHE A 7 -7.67 3.94 13.30
C PHE A 7 -7.69 2.88 14.40
N ASN A 8 -7.76 1.60 14.07
CA ASN A 8 -7.87 0.54 15.08
C ASN A 8 -7.24 -0.77 14.61
N TYR A 9 -5.96 -0.73 14.28
CA TYR A 9 -5.23 -1.90 13.82
C TYR A 9 -5.24 -2.99 14.90
N CYS A 10 -5.78 -4.16 14.57
CA CYS A 10 -5.89 -5.32 15.45
C CYS A 10 -6.50 -5.03 16.84
N GLY A 11 -7.43 -4.07 16.95
CA GLY A 11 -8.05 -3.74 18.24
C GLY A 11 -7.20 -2.88 19.17
N THR A 12 -6.06 -2.37 18.70
CA THR A 12 -5.13 -1.57 19.52
C THR A 12 -5.53 -0.10 19.69
N GLY A 13 -6.53 0.37 18.93
CA GLY A 13 -6.90 1.79 18.85
C GLY A 13 -5.84 2.67 18.19
N LYS A 14 -4.83 2.06 17.54
CA LYS A 14 -3.74 2.76 16.85
C LYS A 14 -3.71 2.39 15.37
N PRO A 15 -3.11 3.24 14.52
CA PRO A 15 -2.83 2.90 13.13
C PRO A 15 -1.81 1.76 13.04
N ASP A 16 -1.82 1.05 11.92
CA ASP A 16 -0.82 0.04 11.62
C ASP A 16 0.59 0.68 11.53
N PRO A 17 1.55 0.25 12.38
CA PRO A 17 2.90 0.81 12.41
C PRO A 17 3.74 0.46 11.18
N SER A 18 3.29 -0.49 10.34
CA SER A 18 4.00 -0.81 9.11
C SER A 18 3.70 0.17 7.99
N LEU A 19 2.73 1.09 8.10
CA LEU A 19 2.48 2.10 7.08
C LEU A 19 3.48 3.26 7.13
N ASN A 20 3.78 3.81 5.96
CA ASN A 20 4.51 5.07 5.83
C ASN A 20 3.76 6.21 6.55
N ALA A 21 4.45 6.98 7.39
CA ALA A 21 3.83 8.03 8.20
C ALA A 21 3.20 9.16 7.37
N GLN A 22 3.83 9.54 6.24
CA GLN A 22 3.28 10.57 5.35
C GLN A 22 2.04 10.04 4.64
N TYR A 23 2.11 8.79 4.16
CA TYR A 23 0.99 8.14 3.50
C TYR A 23 -0.20 7.93 4.45
N LEU A 24 0.06 7.50 5.69
CA LEU A 24 -0.96 7.39 6.72
C LEU A 24 -1.67 8.73 6.97
N ASN A 25 -0.92 9.84 7.02
CA ASN A 25 -1.50 11.17 7.17
C ASN A 25 -2.37 11.57 5.97
N TYR A 26 -1.96 11.21 4.75
CA TYR A 26 -2.77 11.40 3.55
C TYR A 26 -4.08 10.60 3.64
N LEU A 27 -4.01 9.31 3.97
CA LEU A 27 -5.17 8.42 4.09
C LEU A 27 -6.13 8.89 5.19
N LYS A 28 -5.63 9.34 6.35
CA LYS A 28 -6.48 9.91 7.42
C LYS A 28 -7.22 11.18 6.99
N ARG A 29 -6.64 11.99 6.10
CA ARG A 29 -7.30 13.20 5.59
C ARG A 29 -8.36 12.86 4.54
N LYS A 30 -8.12 11.84 3.73
CA LYS A 30 -8.99 11.38 2.65
C LYS A 30 -10.15 10.51 3.13
N CYS A 31 -9.92 9.64 4.10
CA CYS A 31 -10.88 8.68 4.63
C CYS A 31 -11.43 9.17 5.97
N ARG A 32 -12.31 10.18 5.93
CA ARG A 32 -13.01 10.69 7.12
C ARG A 32 -14.26 9.89 7.44
N TRP A 33 -14.86 9.28 6.43
CA TRP A 33 -16.09 8.51 6.50
C TRP A 33 -15.92 7.11 5.90
N SER A 34 -16.80 6.18 6.26
CA SER A 34 -16.77 4.80 5.75
C SER A 34 -17.07 4.67 4.27
N SER A 35 -17.71 5.68 3.68
CA SER A 35 -18.02 5.77 2.26
C SER A 35 -16.89 6.35 1.41
N ASP A 36 -15.83 6.88 2.03
CA ASP A 36 -14.72 7.47 1.28
C ASP A 36 -13.90 6.38 0.60
N TYR A 37 -13.46 6.68 -0.62
CA TYR A 37 -12.59 5.84 -1.42
C TYR A 37 -11.26 6.54 -1.67
N VAL A 38 -10.21 5.74 -1.80
CA VAL A 38 -8.88 6.17 -2.21
C VAL A 38 -8.35 5.18 -3.24
N ASP A 39 -7.45 5.64 -4.08
CA ASP A 39 -6.84 4.83 -5.11
C ASP A 39 -5.86 3.80 -4.50
N LEU A 40 -5.83 2.59 -5.08
CA LEU A 40 -4.92 1.52 -4.65
C LEU A 40 -3.44 1.91 -4.83
N ASP A 41 -3.16 2.68 -5.88
CA ASP A 41 -1.87 3.29 -6.14
C ASP A 41 -1.97 4.80 -5.90
N ALA A 42 -1.25 5.28 -4.89
CA ALA A 42 -1.24 6.68 -4.50
C ALA A 42 -0.35 7.57 -5.39
N THR A 43 0.55 6.97 -6.18
CA THR A 43 1.51 7.67 -7.02
C THR A 43 0.96 7.88 -8.43
N THR A 44 0.37 6.82 -9.02
CA THR A 44 -0.12 6.81 -10.41
C THR A 44 -1.54 6.21 -10.50
N PRO A 45 -2.55 6.83 -9.84
CA PRO A 45 -3.87 6.24 -9.61
C PRO A 45 -4.70 5.91 -10.87
N ARG A 46 -4.29 6.42 -12.03
CA ARG A 46 -5.00 6.25 -13.31
C ARG A 46 -4.14 5.61 -14.41
N THR A 47 -2.95 5.14 -14.05
CA THR A 47 -2.01 4.52 -14.98
C THR A 47 -1.84 3.06 -14.56
N PHE A 48 -1.84 2.16 -15.54
CA PHE A 48 -1.48 0.77 -15.30
C PHE A 48 0.03 0.62 -15.52
N ASP A 49 0.79 0.61 -14.43
CA ASP A 49 2.25 0.51 -14.47
C ASP A 49 2.83 -0.24 -13.26
N ALA A 50 4.15 -0.37 -13.25
CA ALA A 50 4.89 -1.06 -12.20
C ALA A 50 5.03 -0.24 -10.90
N GLU A 51 4.57 1.01 -10.86
CA GLU A 51 4.72 1.86 -9.67
C GLU A 51 3.97 1.29 -8.47
N TYR A 52 2.90 0.52 -8.71
CA TYR A 52 2.25 -0.30 -7.70
C TYR A 52 3.26 -1.13 -6.88
N TYR A 53 4.21 -1.81 -7.53
CA TYR A 53 5.23 -2.62 -6.85
C TYR A 53 6.31 -1.74 -6.21
N SER A 54 6.70 -0.66 -6.86
CA SER A 54 7.66 0.33 -6.33
C SER A 54 7.18 1.03 -5.05
N ASN A 55 5.87 1.07 -4.82
CA ASN A 55 5.26 1.64 -3.61
C ASN A 55 5.35 0.70 -2.39
N LEU A 56 5.39 -0.62 -2.57
CA LEU A 56 5.34 -1.57 -1.45
C LEU A 56 6.58 -1.47 -0.54
N PRO A 57 7.84 -1.39 -1.04
CA PRO A 57 9.02 -1.16 -0.20
C PRO A 57 8.97 0.16 0.58
N LYS A 58 8.23 1.15 0.06
CA LYS A 58 8.04 2.47 0.69
C LYS A 58 6.97 2.43 1.78
N LYS A 59 6.39 1.26 2.08
CA LYS A 59 5.28 1.06 3.02
C LYS A 59 4.01 1.80 2.61
N MET A 60 3.76 1.79 1.30
CA MET A 60 2.64 2.47 0.67
C MET A 60 1.61 1.50 0.06
N GLY A 61 1.61 0.22 0.46
CA GLY A 61 0.51 -0.68 0.16
C GLY A 61 -0.77 -0.27 0.88
N LEU A 62 -1.88 -0.14 0.14
CA LEU A 62 -3.15 0.30 0.72
C LEU A 62 -3.84 -0.81 1.50
N LEU A 63 -3.83 -2.03 0.96
CA LEU A 63 -4.38 -3.20 1.64
C LEU A 63 -3.28 -3.94 2.39
N SER A 64 -3.65 -4.58 3.50
CA SER A 64 -2.71 -5.44 4.23
C SER A 64 -2.24 -6.64 3.43
N THR A 65 -3.01 -7.05 2.41
CA THR A 65 -2.61 -8.08 1.45
C THR A 65 -1.51 -7.60 0.51
N ASP A 66 -1.52 -6.31 0.13
CA ASP A 66 -0.52 -5.72 -0.76
C ASP A 66 0.81 -5.63 -0.03
N GLU A 67 0.79 -5.14 1.21
CA GLU A 67 1.98 -5.04 2.06
C GLU A 67 2.55 -6.44 2.42
N LYS A 68 1.71 -7.48 2.46
CA LYS A 68 2.16 -8.87 2.61
C LYS A 68 2.98 -9.39 1.45
N LEU A 69 2.78 -8.88 0.23
CA LEU A 69 3.61 -9.28 -0.92
C LEU A 69 5.07 -8.88 -0.73
N TYR A 70 5.33 -7.75 -0.08
CA TYR A 70 6.69 -7.30 0.19
C TYR A 70 7.27 -7.84 1.51
N THR A 71 6.43 -8.01 2.54
CA THR A 71 6.90 -8.49 3.85
C THR A 71 7.11 -10.00 3.93
N ASP A 72 6.50 -10.78 3.04
CA ASP A 72 6.78 -12.22 2.92
C ASP A 72 8.10 -12.45 2.12
N PRO A 73 9.13 -13.10 2.71
CA PRO A 73 10.42 -13.31 2.06
C PRO A 73 10.35 -14.09 0.74
N ARG A 74 9.28 -14.88 0.53
CA ARG A 74 9.10 -15.69 -0.69
C ARG A 74 8.67 -14.85 -1.88
N THR A 75 7.94 -13.76 -1.64
CA THR A 75 7.39 -12.88 -2.68
C THR A 75 8.15 -11.57 -2.80
N ALA A 76 8.85 -11.12 -1.75
CA ALA A 76 9.63 -9.89 -1.76
C ALA A 76 10.62 -9.76 -2.94
N PRO A 77 11.38 -10.80 -3.33
CA PRO A 77 12.28 -10.70 -4.49
C PRO A 77 11.55 -10.43 -5.80
N LEU A 78 10.34 -11.00 -5.97
CA LEU A 78 9.52 -10.76 -7.15
C LEU A 78 8.97 -9.33 -7.15
N VAL A 79 8.52 -8.82 -6.00
CA VAL A 79 8.07 -7.42 -5.87
C VAL A 79 9.18 -6.45 -6.26
N ASN A 80 10.40 -6.65 -5.75
CA ASN A 80 11.55 -5.82 -6.13
C ASN A 80 11.83 -5.90 -7.63
N ALA A 81 11.84 -7.10 -8.21
CA ALA A 81 12.09 -7.28 -9.63
C ALA A 81 11.03 -6.56 -10.51
N LEU A 82 9.75 -6.66 -10.14
CA LEU A 82 8.66 -6.01 -10.86
C LEU A 82 8.71 -4.48 -10.75
N GLY A 83 9.10 -3.94 -9.59
CA GLY A 83 9.27 -2.48 -9.39
C GLY A 83 10.53 -1.91 -10.06
N ASP A 84 11.67 -2.61 -9.96
CA ASP A 84 12.96 -2.15 -10.48
C ASP A 84 13.08 -2.33 -12.01
N GLN A 85 12.38 -3.30 -12.57
CA GLN A 85 12.38 -3.60 -14.01
C GLN A 85 10.96 -3.62 -14.57
N PRO A 86 10.38 -2.45 -14.90
CA PRO A 86 9.00 -2.36 -15.38
C PRO A 86 8.68 -3.27 -16.58
N SER A 87 9.67 -3.57 -17.43
CA SER A 87 9.49 -4.50 -18.54
C SER A 87 9.06 -5.91 -18.12
N LEU A 88 9.43 -6.37 -16.92
CA LEU A 88 9.00 -7.69 -16.40
C LEU A 88 7.52 -7.72 -15.99
N PHE A 89 6.90 -6.56 -15.75
CA PHE A 89 5.50 -6.48 -15.39
C PHE A 89 4.57 -6.49 -16.62
N PHE A 90 5.04 -5.94 -17.74
CA PHE A 90 4.25 -5.80 -18.96
C PHE A 90 4.39 -6.97 -19.95
N TYR A 91 5.25 -7.96 -19.66
CA TYR A 91 5.57 -9.08 -20.54
C TYR A 91 5.22 -10.41 -19.88
#